data_AF-A0A929SF71-F1
#
_entry.id   AF-A0A929SF71-F1
#
_cell.length_a   1.000
_cell.length_b   1.000
_cell.length_c   1.000
_cell.angle_alpha   90.00
_cell.angle_beta   90.00
_cell.angle_gamma   90.00
#
_symmetry.space_group_name_H-M   'P 1'
#
loop_
_entity.id
_entity.type
_entity.pdbx_description
1 polymer ?
#
loop_
_entity_poly.entity_id
_entity_poly.type
_entity_poly.pdbx_seq_one_letter_code
_entity_poly.pdbx_strand_id
1 'polypeptide(L)'
;MNELNKEQLKEMMESVAKRVVEAEPYLTEIDLKIGDGDHGTGMKRGFLAVERMLETFYPRSCEEVFQAVGTCLLDTMGGASGVLFGTVFISGIVKREERDTFSLKDFAEVFFTSLASLKKRGKAKVGDKTMVDALEPAVLALKEGSEEGLNLTEGLQKAAEAAKKGMEYTKTIKARFGRAKYFGEKAIGLQDAGATSVYIIFQAMADFVKGEEQ
;
A
#
# COMPACT_ATOMS: atom_id res chain seq x y z
N MET A 1 2.60 13.65 -15.69
CA MET A 1 1.29 13.07 -16.06
C MET A 1 0.23 13.58 -15.08
N ASN A 2 -1.01 13.85 -15.51
CA ASN A 2 -2.04 14.46 -14.64
C ASN A 2 -3.08 13.47 -14.09
N GLU A 3 -3.40 12.43 -14.84
CA GLU A 3 -4.38 11.41 -14.48
C GLU A 3 -4.04 10.08 -15.16
N LEU A 4 -4.60 8.99 -14.66
CA LEU A 4 -4.60 7.66 -15.28
C LEU A 4 -6.02 7.29 -15.69
N ASN A 5 -6.21 6.70 -16.86
CA ASN A 5 -7.46 6.00 -17.14
C ASN A 5 -7.51 4.62 -16.43
N LYS A 6 -8.67 3.97 -16.44
CA LYS A 6 -8.90 2.68 -15.79
C LYS A 6 -8.00 1.55 -16.32
N GLU A 7 -7.62 1.57 -17.60
CA GLU A 7 -6.68 0.61 -18.20
C GLU A 7 -5.26 0.82 -17.68
N GLN A 8 -4.76 2.06 -17.67
CA GLN A 8 -3.44 2.38 -17.12
C GLN A 8 -3.40 2.15 -15.60
N LEU A 9 -4.51 2.36 -14.90
CA LEU A 9 -4.63 2.04 -13.47
C LEU A 9 -4.53 0.53 -13.22
N LYS A 10 -5.14 -0.30 -14.08
CA LYS A 10 -4.97 -1.76 -14.06
C LYS A 10 -3.51 -2.13 -14.28
N GLU A 11 -2.85 -1.58 -15.29
CA GLU A 11 -1.42 -1.83 -15.59
C GLU A 11 -0.52 -1.39 -14.43
N MET A 12 -0.82 -0.27 -13.78
CA MET A 12 -0.12 0.14 -12.56
C MET A 12 -0.26 -0.90 -11.45
N MET A 13 -1.45 -1.48 -11.26
CA MET A 13 -1.67 -2.53 -10.26
C MET A 13 -0.96 -3.83 -10.60
N GLU A 14 -0.79 -4.16 -11.88
CA GLU A 14 0.05 -5.28 -12.34
C GLU A 14 1.52 -5.03 -11.98
N SER A 15 2.03 -3.83 -12.24
CA SER A 15 3.40 -3.42 -11.86
C SER A 15 3.63 -3.48 -10.34
N VAL A 16 2.67 -2.97 -9.55
CA VAL A 16 2.68 -3.06 -8.09
C VAL A 16 2.73 -4.52 -7.64
N ALA A 17 1.89 -5.38 -8.21
CA ALA A 17 1.82 -6.78 -7.84
C ALA A 17 3.13 -7.51 -8.12
N LYS A 18 3.70 -7.32 -9.30
CA LYS A 18 5.02 -7.84 -9.66
C LYS A 18 6.09 -7.41 -8.68
N ARG A 19 6.14 -6.12 -8.33
CA ARG A 19 7.15 -5.60 -7.41
C ARG A 19 7.05 -6.20 -6.01
N VAL A 20 5.82 -6.41 -5.51
CA VAL A 20 5.58 -7.03 -4.21
C VAL A 20 5.95 -8.52 -4.23
N VAL A 21 5.65 -9.23 -5.32
CA VAL A 21 6.01 -10.65 -5.49
C VAL A 21 7.53 -10.82 -5.52
N GLU A 22 8.25 -9.97 -6.25
CA GLU A 22 9.73 -9.96 -6.29
C GLU A 22 10.35 -9.67 -4.92
N ALA A 23 9.71 -8.84 -4.10
CA ALA A 23 10.21 -8.45 -2.79
C ALA A 23 10.04 -9.52 -1.71
N GLU A 24 9.36 -10.63 -1.99
CA GLU A 24 9.03 -11.66 -1.00
C GLU A 24 10.23 -12.17 -0.19
N PRO A 25 11.37 -12.56 -0.78
CA PRO A 25 12.48 -13.08 0.01
C PRO A 25 12.97 -12.08 1.06
N TYR A 26 13.02 -10.79 0.71
CA TYR A 26 13.42 -9.73 1.63
C TYR A 26 12.37 -9.47 2.71
N LEU A 27 11.08 -9.46 2.34
CA LEU A 27 9.98 -9.30 3.29
C LEU A 27 9.92 -10.44 4.31
N THR A 28 10.17 -11.68 3.86
CA THR A 28 10.30 -12.86 4.71
C THR A 28 11.52 -12.72 5.64
N GLU A 29 12.68 -12.30 5.14
CA GLU A 29 13.90 -12.11 5.93
C GLU A 29 13.72 -11.10 7.08
N ILE A 30 13.13 -9.93 6.81
CA ILE A 30 12.95 -8.90 7.83
C ILE A 30 11.87 -9.29 8.85
N ASP A 31 10.82 -10.00 8.42
CA ASP A 31 9.77 -10.48 9.32
C ASP A 31 10.28 -11.59 10.25
N LEU A 32 11.17 -12.48 9.77
CA LEU A 32 11.80 -13.51 10.63
C LEU A 32 12.56 -12.92 11.82
N LYS A 33 13.04 -11.67 11.74
CA LYS A 33 13.80 -11.04 12.82
C LYS A 33 12.93 -10.61 14.01
N ILE A 34 11.65 -10.28 13.76
CA ILE A 34 10.71 -9.74 14.77
C ILE A 34 9.28 -10.28 14.61
N GLY A 35 9.13 -11.44 14.01
CA GLY A 35 7.86 -12.03 13.62
C GLY A 35 8.02 -13.54 13.51
N ASP A 36 7.21 -14.18 12.66
CA ASP A 36 7.28 -15.61 12.38
C ASP A 36 7.68 -15.92 10.93
N GLY A 37 8.00 -14.89 10.15
CA GLY A 37 8.49 -15.05 8.78
C GLY A 37 7.41 -15.35 7.76
N ASP A 38 6.13 -15.19 8.12
CA ASP A 38 5.01 -15.47 7.22
C ASP A 38 4.63 -14.27 6.34
N HIS A 39 5.06 -13.05 6.69
CA HIS A 39 4.61 -11.83 6.01
C HIS A 39 4.94 -11.82 4.53
N GLY A 40 6.20 -12.06 4.15
CA GLY A 40 6.61 -12.09 2.74
C GLY A 40 5.84 -13.13 1.94
N THR A 41 5.70 -14.35 2.47
CA THR A 41 4.93 -15.42 1.83
C THR A 41 3.45 -15.05 1.65
N GLY A 42 2.84 -14.37 2.63
CA GLY A 42 1.47 -13.88 2.56
C GLY A 42 1.29 -12.78 1.51
N MET A 43 2.23 -11.83 1.45
CA MET A 43 2.27 -10.78 0.43
C MET A 43 2.36 -11.39 -0.98
N LYS A 44 3.30 -12.31 -1.20
CA LYS A 44 3.44 -13.02 -2.48
C LYS A 44 2.20 -13.79 -2.86
N ARG A 45 1.60 -14.55 -1.93
CA ARG A 45 0.37 -15.30 -2.20
C ARG A 45 -0.75 -14.39 -2.69
N GLY A 46 -0.95 -13.26 -2.00
CA GLY A 46 -1.97 -12.28 -2.38
C GLY A 46 -1.71 -11.62 -3.72
N PHE A 47 -0.52 -11.06 -3.90
CA PHE A 47 -0.21 -10.29 -5.10
C PHE A 47 -0.02 -11.17 -6.34
N LEU A 48 0.45 -12.43 -6.20
CA LEU A 48 0.38 -13.41 -7.30
C LEU A 48 -1.06 -13.72 -7.72
N ALA A 49 -2.01 -13.71 -6.77
CA ALA A 49 -3.43 -13.88 -7.10
C ALA A 49 -4.00 -12.63 -7.80
N VAL A 50 -3.56 -11.44 -7.39
CA VAL A 50 -3.88 -10.19 -8.08
C VAL A 50 -3.36 -10.20 -9.51
N GLU A 51 -2.08 -10.55 -9.75
CA GLU A 51 -1.51 -10.64 -11.11
C GLU A 51 -2.37 -11.51 -12.03
N ARG A 52 -2.64 -12.76 -11.61
CA ARG A 52 -3.46 -13.69 -12.40
C ARG A 52 -4.88 -13.20 -12.64
N MET A 53 -5.47 -12.52 -11.66
CA MET A 53 -6.81 -11.96 -11.80
C MET A 53 -6.83 -10.83 -12.83
N LEU A 54 -5.82 -9.96 -12.82
CA LEU A 54 -5.73 -8.81 -13.71
C LEU A 54 -5.50 -9.21 -15.18
N GLU A 55 -4.86 -10.34 -15.47
CA GLU A 55 -4.63 -10.84 -16.85
C GLU A 55 -5.92 -10.91 -17.69
N THR A 56 -7.05 -11.25 -17.07
CA THR A 56 -8.35 -11.40 -17.74
C THR A 56 -9.39 -10.38 -17.29
N PHE A 57 -8.99 -9.38 -16.51
CA PHE A 57 -9.89 -8.39 -15.93
C PHE A 57 -10.02 -7.17 -16.85
N TYR A 58 -11.25 -6.81 -17.22
CA TYR A 58 -11.55 -5.63 -18.03
C TYR A 58 -12.34 -4.62 -17.19
N PRO A 59 -11.68 -3.60 -16.61
CA PRO A 59 -12.35 -2.67 -15.72
C PRO A 59 -13.34 -1.78 -16.46
N ARG A 60 -14.50 -1.56 -15.84
CA ARG A 60 -15.49 -0.56 -16.30
C ARG A 60 -15.19 0.81 -15.72
N SER A 61 -14.53 0.88 -14.57
CA SER A 61 -14.12 2.10 -13.88
C SER A 61 -12.84 1.92 -13.06
N CYS A 62 -12.25 3.03 -12.61
CA CYS A 62 -11.09 3.03 -11.73
C CYS A 62 -11.42 2.43 -10.35
N GLU A 63 -12.59 2.74 -9.81
CA GLU A 63 -13.10 2.15 -8.57
C GLU A 63 -13.18 0.62 -8.64
N GLU A 64 -13.56 0.06 -9.80
CA GLU A 64 -13.62 -1.38 -10.01
C GLU A 64 -12.23 -2.05 -9.94
N VAL A 65 -11.17 -1.37 -10.42
CA VAL A 65 -9.79 -1.85 -10.28
C VAL A 65 -9.41 -1.98 -8.79
N PHE A 66 -9.64 -0.92 -8.00
CA PHE A 66 -9.36 -0.93 -6.56
C PHE A 66 -10.19 -2.00 -5.83
N GLN A 67 -11.47 -2.12 -6.17
CA GLN A 67 -12.36 -3.12 -5.60
C GLN A 67 -11.88 -4.54 -5.91
N ALA A 68 -11.50 -4.83 -7.16
CA ALA A 68 -11.03 -6.15 -7.58
C ALA A 68 -9.72 -6.53 -6.87
N VAL A 69 -8.74 -5.63 -6.83
CA VAL A 69 -7.47 -5.84 -6.11
C VAL A 69 -7.74 -6.07 -4.63
N GLY A 70 -8.51 -5.20 -3.99
CA GLY A 70 -8.78 -5.28 -2.55
C GLY A 70 -9.53 -6.54 -2.14
N THR A 71 -10.54 -6.97 -2.91
CA THR A 71 -11.26 -8.23 -2.67
C THR A 71 -10.33 -9.41 -2.85
N CYS A 72 -9.53 -9.43 -3.91
CA CYS A 72 -8.58 -10.51 -4.16
C CYS A 72 -7.58 -10.68 -3.00
N LEU A 73 -7.03 -9.57 -2.49
CA LEU A 73 -6.12 -9.59 -1.34
C LEU A 73 -6.81 -10.08 -0.07
N LEU A 74 -8.05 -9.64 0.17
CA LEU A 74 -8.86 -10.08 1.32
C LEU A 74 -9.07 -11.59 1.32
N ASP A 75 -9.36 -12.17 0.14
CA ASP A 75 -9.71 -13.59 -0.01
C ASP A 75 -8.48 -14.51 0.01
N THR A 76 -7.31 -14.02 -0.43
CA THR A 76 -6.17 -14.89 -0.74
C THR A 76 -4.96 -14.72 0.18
N MET A 77 -4.72 -13.52 0.73
CA MET A 77 -3.55 -13.29 1.58
C MET A 77 -3.66 -14.00 2.92
N GLY A 78 -4.87 -14.16 3.46
CA GLY A 78 -5.11 -14.70 4.79
C GLY A 78 -4.55 -13.84 5.93
N GLY A 79 -4.84 -14.23 7.16
CA GLY A 79 -4.34 -13.58 8.37
C GLY A 79 -4.76 -12.10 8.51
N ALA A 80 -4.09 -11.38 9.39
CA ALA A 80 -4.36 -9.96 9.61
C ALA A 80 -3.99 -9.10 8.39
N SER A 81 -2.91 -9.45 7.67
CA SER A 81 -2.42 -8.69 6.52
C SER A 81 -3.45 -8.62 5.40
N GLY A 82 -4.14 -9.73 5.06
CA GLY A 82 -5.19 -9.70 4.03
C GLY A 82 -6.33 -8.75 4.36
N VAL A 83 -6.81 -8.77 5.61
CA VAL A 83 -7.85 -7.84 6.06
C VAL A 83 -7.38 -6.39 6.00
N LEU A 84 -6.15 -6.12 6.42
CA LEU A 84 -5.59 -4.77 6.45
C LEU A 84 -5.34 -4.22 5.04
N PHE A 85 -4.65 -4.95 4.17
CA PHE A 85 -4.42 -4.51 2.79
C PHE A 85 -5.70 -4.46 1.96
N GLY A 86 -6.61 -5.43 2.09
CA GLY A 86 -7.94 -5.34 1.48
C GLY A 86 -8.71 -4.09 1.94
N THR A 87 -8.61 -3.73 3.22
CA THR A 87 -9.20 -2.48 3.75
C THR A 87 -8.61 -1.25 3.08
N VAL A 88 -7.29 -1.22 2.81
CA VAL A 88 -6.62 -0.10 2.13
C VAL A 88 -7.16 0.13 0.71
N PHE A 89 -7.41 -0.93 -0.05
CA PHE A 89 -7.89 -0.80 -1.43
C PHE A 89 -9.42 -0.57 -1.52
N ILE A 90 -10.21 -1.18 -0.64
CA ILE A 90 -11.69 -1.14 -0.74
C ILE A 90 -12.28 0.12 -0.10
N SER A 91 -11.83 0.49 1.11
CA SER A 91 -12.66 1.37 1.96
C SER A 91 -12.84 2.78 1.40
N GLY A 92 -11.85 3.26 0.64
CA GLY A 92 -11.88 4.58 0.02
C GLY A 92 -12.78 4.71 -1.20
N ILE A 93 -13.18 3.59 -1.81
CA ILE A 93 -14.03 3.59 -3.01
C ILE A 93 -15.52 3.35 -2.72
N VAL A 94 -15.88 2.84 -1.53
CA VAL A 94 -17.26 2.40 -1.21
C VAL A 94 -18.34 3.47 -1.40
N LYS A 95 -17.99 4.75 -1.24
CA LYS A 95 -18.93 5.89 -1.35
C LYS A 95 -18.63 6.80 -2.53
N ARG A 96 -17.76 6.37 -3.45
CA ARG A 96 -17.39 7.15 -4.63
C ARG A 96 -18.26 6.74 -5.81
N GLU A 97 -18.53 7.70 -6.68
CA GLU A 97 -19.07 7.42 -8.01
C GLU A 97 -17.98 6.83 -8.88
N GLU A 98 -18.36 5.92 -9.77
CA GLU A 98 -17.44 5.30 -10.73
C GLU A 98 -16.90 6.33 -11.73
N ARG A 99 -15.59 6.28 -11.98
CA ARG A 99 -14.89 7.18 -12.92
C ARG A 99 -14.01 6.43 -13.90
N ASP A 100 -13.89 6.98 -15.10
CA ASP A 100 -12.97 6.45 -16.12
C ASP A 100 -11.51 6.87 -15.87
N THR A 101 -11.27 7.99 -15.17
CA THR A 101 -9.93 8.49 -14.86
C THR A 101 -9.75 8.84 -13.39
N PHE A 102 -8.52 8.68 -12.89
CA PHE A 102 -8.05 9.04 -11.55
C PHE A 102 -6.92 10.07 -11.63
N SER A 103 -7.17 11.25 -11.06
CA SER A 103 -6.18 12.30 -10.81
C SER A 103 -5.47 12.12 -9.45
N LEU A 104 -4.47 12.95 -9.16
CA LEU A 104 -3.84 12.99 -7.83
C LEU A 104 -4.86 13.16 -6.69
N LYS A 105 -5.87 14.01 -6.92
CA LYS A 105 -6.94 14.28 -5.95
C LYS A 105 -7.74 13.02 -5.64
N ASP A 106 -7.98 12.18 -6.64
CA ASP A 106 -8.74 10.93 -6.46
C ASP A 106 -7.96 9.92 -5.63
N PHE A 107 -6.66 9.76 -5.89
CA PHE A 107 -5.79 8.96 -5.03
C PHE A 107 -5.75 9.48 -3.59
N ALA A 108 -5.61 10.80 -3.41
CA ALA A 108 -5.60 11.42 -2.09
C ALA A 108 -6.90 11.13 -1.32
N GLU A 109 -8.07 11.32 -1.95
CA GLU A 109 -9.38 11.08 -1.33
C GLU A 109 -9.61 9.60 -0.98
N VAL A 110 -9.28 8.68 -1.91
CA VAL A 110 -9.40 7.23 -1.71
C VAL A 110 -8.51 6.79 -0.55
N PHE A 111 -7.22 7.09 -0.61
CA PHE A 111 -6.29 6.64 0.42
C PHE A 111 -6.52 7.30 1.77
N PHE A 112 -6.99 8.56 1.82
CA PHE A 112 -7.35 9.23 3.07
C PHE A 112 -8.50 8.52 3.79
N THR A 113 -9.56 8.18 3.04
CA THR A 113 -10.71 7.44 3.56
C THR A 113 -10.32 6.02 3.97
N SER A 114 -9.47 5.38 3.17
CA SER A 114 -8.94 4.05 3.47
C SER A 114 -8.07 4.01 4.74
N LEU A 115 -7.20 5.00 4.94
CA LEU A 115 -6.38 5.13 6.14
C LEU A 115 -7.25 5.28 7.39
N ALA A 116 -8.29 6.11 7.33
CA ALA A 116 -9.22 6.27 8.46
C ALA A 116 -9.89 4.93 8.83
N SER A 117 -10.31 4.17 7.82
CA SER A 117 -10.93 2.85 8.00
C SER A 117 -9.93 1.81 8.55
N LEU A 118 -8.70 1.81 8.03
CA LEU A 118 -7.61 0.97 8.52
C LEU A 118 -7.31 1.25 10.00
N LYS A 119 -7.13 2.53 10.39
CA LYS A 119 -6.87 2.92 11.79
C LYS A 119 -8.04 2.58 12.69
N LYS A 120 -9.30 2.70 12.22
CA LYS A 120 -10.48 2.27 12.98
C LYS A 120 -10.47 0.76 13.24
N ARG A 121 -10.01 -0.04 12.28
CA ARG A 121 -9.95 -1.51 12.35
C ARG A 121 -8.75 -2.01 13.16
N GLY A 122 -7.55 -1.58 12.81
CA GLY A 122 -6.29 -2.03 13.41
C GLY A 122 -5.91 -1.31 14.70
N LYS A 123 -6.52 -0.16 15.01
CA LYS A 123 -6.25 0.70 16.19
C LYS A 123 -4.82 1.26 16.29
N ALA A 124 -3.95 0.92 15.35
CA ALA A 124 -2.59 1.43 15.27
C ALA A 124 -2.56 2.91 14.83
N LYS A 125 -1.53 3.60 15.28
CA LYS A 125 -1.16 4.96 14.87
C LYS A 125 0.34 5.02 14.57
N VAL A 126 0.80 6.10 13.96
CA VAL A 126 2.23 6.38 13.82
C VAL A 126 2.91 6.31 15.20
N GLY A 127 4.05 5.62 15.27
CA GLY A 127 4.79 5.28 16.47
C GLY A 127 4.52 3.88 17.03
N ASP A 128 3.65 3.08 16.40
CA ASP A 128 3.28 1.75 16.88
C ASP A 128 4.05 0.60 16.20
N LYS A 129 4.88 0.91 15.19
CA LYS A 129 5.67 -0.02 14.38
C LYS A 129 4.78 -0.99 13.61
N THR A 130 4.05 -0.45 12.65
CA THR A 130 3.15 -1.18 11.76
C THR A 130 3.14 -0.55 10.37
N MET A 131 2.38 -1.11 9.44
CA MET A 131 2.12 -0.50 8.13
C MET A 131 1.60 0.96 8.19
N VAL A 132 0.95 1.36 9.30
CA VAL A 132 0.45 2.74 9.48
C VAL A 132 1.59 3.75 9.51
N ASP A 133 2.77 3.37 9.99
CA ASP A 133 3.94 4.24 10.06
C ASP A 133 4.43 4.68 8.68
N ALA A 134 4.20 3.88 7.63
CA ALA A 134 4.49 4.24 6.24
C ALA A 134 3.24 4.78 5.52
N LEU A 135 2.07 4.19 5.76
CA LEU A 135 0.86 4.56 5.04
C LEU A 135 0.41 5.98 5.38
N GLU A 136 0.35 6.33 6.67
CA GLU A 136 -0.16 7.63 7.09
C GLU A 136 0.67 8.79 6.51
N PRO A 137 2.01 8.79 6.58
CA PRO A 137 2.83 9.79 5.89
C PRO A 137 2.59 9.84 4.37
N ALA A 138 2.48 8.69 3.70
CA ALA A 138 2.24 8.64 2.26
C ALA A 138 0.90 9.28 1.86
N VAL A 139 -0.15 8.98 2.61
CA VAL A 139 -1.50 9.52 2.39
C VAL A 139 -1.55 11.02 2.67
N LEU A 140 -0.88 11.49 3.72
CA LEU A 140 -0.79 12.92 4.01
C LEU A 140 -0.02 13.66 2.90
N ALA A 141 1.05 13.06 2.38
CA ALA A 141 1.81 13.62 1.26
C ALA A 141 0.99 13.69 -0.04
N LEU A 142 0.14 12.70 -0.34
CA LEU A 142 -0.81 12.77 -1.46
C LEU A 142 -1.79 13.94 -1.29
N LYS A 143 -2.36 14.08 -0.10
CA LYS A 143 -3.31 15.14 0.23
C LYS A 143 -2.66 16.52 0.07
N GLU A 144 -1.49 16.70 0.67
CA GLU A 144 -0.72 17.94 0.59
C GLU A 144 -0.34 18.27 -0.87
N GLY A 145 0.17 17.30 -1.63
CA GLY A 145 0.48 17.49 -3.05
C GLY A 145 -0.74 17.85 -3.88
N SER A 146 -1.90 17.26 -3.59
CA SER A 146 -3.16 17.64 -4.25
C SER A 146 -3.61 19.06 -3.89
N GLU A 147 -3.39 19.51 -2.65
CA GLU A 147 -3.74 20.87 -2.19
C GLU A 147 -2.77 21.92 -2.78
N GLU A 148 -1.52 21.54 -3.01
CA GLU A 148 -0.49 22.35 -3.68
C GLU A 148 -0.67 22.42 -5.21
N GLY A 149 -1.54 21.60 -5.78
CA GLY A 149 -1.77 21.54 -7.23
C GLY A 149 -0.66 20.82 -8.00
N LEU A 150 0.07 19.91 -7.36
CA LEU A 150 1.04 19.04 -8.03
C LEU A 150 0.35 18.12 -9.05
N ASN A 151 1.09 17.72 -10.08
CA ASN A 151 0.60 16.69 -10.99
C ASN A 151 0.67 15.28 -10.35
N LEU A 152 0.05 14.28 -10.99
CA LEU A 152 -0.04 12.93 -10.45
C LEU A 152 1.34 12.30 -10.21
N THR A 153 2.28 12.49 -11.12
CA THR A 153 3.64 11.96 -11.00
C THR A 153 4.35 12.53 -9.79
N GLU A 154 4.34 13.85 -9.63
CA GLU A 154 4.95 14.55 -8.51
C GLU A 154 4.32 14.14 -7.18
N GLY A 155 2.99 14.04 -7.13
CA GLY A 155 2.27 13.63 -5.93
C GLY A 155 2.57 12.18 -5.50
N LEU A 156 2.60 11.23 -6.44
CA LEU A 156 2.94 9.83 -6.14
C LEU A 156 4.42 9.68 -5.73
N GLN A 157 5.34 10.45 -6.33
CA GLN A 157 6.74 10.49 -5.90
C GLN A 157 6.88 11.04 -4.47
N LYS A 158 6.19 12.14 -4.14
CA LYS A 158 6.15 12.72 -2.79
C LYS A 158 5.60 11.70 -1.78
N ALA A 159 4.55 10.96 -2.15
CA ALA A 159 3.97 9.90 -1.33
C ALA A 159 4.90 8.71 -1.12
N ALA A 160 5.62 8.24 -2.16
CA ALA A 160 6.60 7.17 -2.05
C ALA A 160 7.77 7.53 -1.13
N GLU A 161 8.29 8.76 -1.22
CA GLU A 161 9.35 9.23 -0.33
C GLU A 161 8.86 9.37 1.12
N ALA A 162 7.61 9.82 1.34
CA ALA A 162 7.01 9.84 2.66
C ALA A 162 6.81 8.43 3.24
N ALA A 163 6.35 7.47 2.43
CA ALA A 163 6.24 6.06 2.81
C ALA A 163 7.60 5.48 3.22
N LYS A 164 8.65 5.80 2.46
CA LYS A 164 10.04 5.39 2.74
C LYS A 164 10.51 5.92 4.09
N LYS A 165 10.33 7.21 4.36
CA LYS A 165 10.66 7.82 5.66
C LYS A 165 9.91 7.17 6.81
N GLY A 166 8.62 6.89 6.61
CA GLY A 166 7.78 6.17 7.57
C GLY A 166 8.26 4.75 7.85
N MET A 167 8.61 3.99 6.81
CA MET A 167 9.21 2.67 6.90
C MET A 167 10.56 2.72 7.66
N GLU A 168 11.44 3.67 7.33
CA GLU A 168 12.72 3.85 8.01
C GLU A 168 12.54 4.21 9.49
N TYR A 169 11.57 5.07 9.81
CA TYR A 169 11.23 5.44 11.18
C TYR A 169 10.89 4.22 12.04
N THR A 170 10.31 3.16 11.45
CA THR A 170 10.00 1.94 12.20
C THR A 170 11.22 1.28 12.84
N LYS A 171 12.43 1.51 12.33
CA LYS A 171 13.69 1.01 12.93
C LYS A 171 14.00 1.70 14.26
N THR A 172 13.44 2.87 14.52
CA THR A 172 13.79 3.69 15.71
C THR A 172 12.86 3.49 16.89
N ILE A 173 11.78 2.71 16.72
CA ILE A 173 10.69 2.59 17.69
C ILE A 173 10.46 1.13 18.09
N LYS A 174 9.82 0.94 19.26
CA LYS A 174 9.35 -0.37 19.73
C LYS A 174 7.98 -0.72 19.14
N ALA A 175 7.74 -2.00 18.91
CA ALA A 175 6.43 -2.46 18.47
C ALA A 175 5.39 -2.47 19.60
N ARG A 176 4.16 -2.05 19.25
CA ARG A 176 2.98 -2.15 20.12
C ARG A 176 1.96 -3.17 19.63
N PHE A 177 2.00 -3.51 18.35
CA PHE A 177 1.07 -4.44 17.70
C PHE A 177 1.81 -5.61 17.05
N GLY A 178 1.02 -6.57 16.56
CA GLY A 178 1.52 -7.75 15.85
C GLY A 178 2.37 -8.67 16.71
N ARG A 179 3.11 -9.56 16.06
CA ARG A 179 4.07 -10.48 16.69
C ARG A 179 5.30 -9.73 17.21
N ALA A 180 5.70 -8.66 16.53
CA ALA A 180 6.84 -7.81 16.91
C ALA A 180 6.74 -7.22 18.33
N LYS A 181 5.54 -6.99 18.87
CA LYS A 181 5.38 -6.47 20.24
C LYS A 181 6.03 -7.37 21.30
N TYR A 182 6.11 -8.68 21.06
CA TYR A 182 6.69 -9.63 22.03
C TYR A 182 8.22 -9.55 22.11
N PHE A 183 8.87 -8.86 21.17
CA PHE A 183 10.31 -8.65 21.16
C PHE A 183 10.74 -7.43 21.97
N GLY A 184 9.80 -6.57 22.39
CA GLY A 184 10.09 -5.40 23.22
C GLY A 184 11.17 -4.49 22.61
N GLU A 185 12.21 -4.17 23.39
CA GLU A 185 13.33 -3.35 22.94
C GLU A 185 14.18 -4.01 21.85
N LYS A 186 14.17 -5.36 21.75
CA LYS A 186 14.91 -6.07 20.69
C LYS A 186 14.35 -5.80 19.30
N ALA A 187 13.15 -5.22 19.18
CA ALA A 187 12.59 -4.80 17.90
C ALA A 187 13.17 -3.47 17.40
N ILE A 188 13.87 -2.71 18.25
CA ILE A 188 14.55 -1.46 17.86
C ILE A 188 15.79 -1.82 17.02
N GLY A 189 16.03 -1.06 15.97
CA GLY A 189 17.03 -1.28 14.94
C GLY A 189 16.53 -2.14 13.77
N LEU A 190 15.38 -2.79 13.91
CA LEU A 190 14.83 -3.70 12.91
C LEU A 190 13.67 -3.05 12.18
N GLN A 191 13.52 -3.28 10.87
CA GLN A 191 12.47 -2.69 10.04
C GLN A 191 11.15 -3.45 10.17
N ASP A 192 10.00 -2.77 10.12
CA ASP A 192 8.68 -3.44 10.08
C ASP A 192 8.34 -3.94 8.67
N ALA A 193 7.92 -5.20 8.54
CA ALA A 193 7.61 -5.81 7.25
C ALA A 193 6.36 -5.21 6.58
N GLY A 194 5.34 -4.86 7.37
CA GLY A 194 4.12 -4.22 6.86
C GLY A 194 4.38 -2.82 6.30
N ALA A 195 5.15 -1.99 7.02
CA ALA A 195 5.58 -0.67 6.57
C ALA A 195 6.44 -0.75 5.30
N THR A 196 7.28 -1.78 5.21
CA THR A 196 8.09 -2.06 4.01
C THR A 196 7.23 -2.36 2.80
N SER A 197 6.22 -3.21 2.95
CA SER A 197 5.27 -3.51 1.87
C SER A 197 4.52 -2.27 1.39
N VAL A 198 4.11 -1.38 2.30
CA VAL A 198 3.48 -0.10 1.92
C VAL A 198 4.43 0.76 1.10
N TYR A 199 5.69 0.92 1.53
CA TYR A 199 6.69 1.64 0.75
C TYR A 199 6.87 1.04 -0.66
N ILE A 200 6.99 -0.29 -0.77
CA ILE A 200 7.13 -0.97 -2.06
C ILE A 200 5.95 -0.67 -2.98
N ILE A 201 4.72 -0.70 -2.46
CA ILE A 201 3.50 -0.39 -3.23
C ILE A 201 3.56 1.05 -3.76
N PHE A 202 3.78 2.04 -2.89
CA PHE A 202 3.84 3.45 -3.33
C PHE A 202 5.01 3.71 -4.28
N GLN A 203 6.16 3.08 -4.06
CA GLN A 203 7.31 3.20 -4.96
C GLN A 203 6.99 2.63 -6.35
N ALA A 204 6.34 1.47 -6.44
CA ALA A 204 5.93 0.89 -7.73
C ALA A 204 4.91 1.77 -8.46
N MET A 205 3.96 2.37 -7.73
CA MET A 205 3.01 3.34 -8.31
C MET A 205 3.76 4.58 -8.86
N ALA A 206 4.71 5.12 -8.09
CA ALA A 206 5.51 6.28 -8.50
C ALA A 206 6.42 5.97 -9.71
N ASP A 207 7.01 4.77 -9.75
CA ASP A 207 7.86 4.33 -10.86
C ASP A 207 7.04 4.12 -12.15
N PHE A 208 5.82 3.56 -12.03
CA PHE A 208 4.91 3.38 -13.17
C PHE A 208 4.57 4.73 -13.83
N VAL A 209 4.08 5.70 -13.05
CA VAL A 209 3.68 7.01 -13.59
C VAL A 209 4.85 7.82 -14.14
N LYS A 210 6.08 7.58 -13.64
CA LYS A 210 7.31 8.16 -14.19
C LYS A 210 7.75 7.50 -15.50
N GLY A 211 7.48 6.20 -15.66
CA GLY A 211 7.73 5.46 -16.90
C GLY A 211 6.85 5.94 -18.05
N GLU A 212 5.58 6.24 -17.77
CA GLU A 212 4.59 6.76 -18.73
C GLU A 212 4.87 8.20 -19.20
N GLU A 213 5.80 8.93 -18.58
CA GLU A 213 6.22 10.27 -19.02
C GLU A 213 7.30 10.27 -20.11
N GLN A 214 7.91 9.11 -20.38
CA GLN A 214 8.98 8.94 -21.38
C GLN A 214 8.42 8.48 -22.72
#